data_AF-A0A6H1ZWL9-F1
#
_entry.id   AF-A0A6H1ZWL9-F1
#
_cell.length_a   1.000
_cell.length_b   1.000
_cell.length_c   1.000
_cell.angle_alpha   90.00
_cell.angle_beta   90.00
_cell.angle_gamma   90.00
#
_symmetry.space_group_name_H-M   'P 1'
#
loop_
_entity.id
_entity.type
_entity.pdbx_description
1 polymer ?
#
loop_
_entity_poly.entity_id
_entity_poly.type
_entity_poly.pdbx_seq_one_letter_code
_entity_poly.pdbx_strand_id
1 'polypeptide(L)' 'MQIVQASGVRDYLDKYYKKARYIGRGAEYAAALLKSYEAEYEKFGYVCTSRFDNVTGECIAWPTYPTAF' A
#
# COMPACT_ATOMS: atom_id res chain seq x y z
N MET A 1 8.85 6.21 9.42
CA MET A 1 8.09 5.83 8.22
C MET A 1 9.10 5.45 7.16
N GLN A 2 9.07 4.20 6.69
CA GLN A 2 10.03 3.65 5.75
C GLN A 2 9.51 3.82 4.31
N ILE A 3 10.37 4.27 3.40
CA ILE A 3 10.04 4.28 1.97
C ILE A 3 10.46 2.94 1.39
N VAL A 4 9.53 2.26 0.73
CA VAL A 4 9.75 0.94 0.12
C VAL A 4 9.77 1.04 -1.40
N GLN A 5 10.29 0.02 -2.06
CA GLN A 5 10.39 -0.01 -3.53
C GLN A 5 9.28 -0.90 -4.11
N ALA A 6 8.56 -0.36 -5.09
CA ALA A 6 7.55 -1.07 -5.87
C ALA A 6 7.50 -0.49 -7.30
N SER A 7 6.93 -1.22 -8.24
CA SER A 7 6.71 -0.77 -9.63
C SER A 7 5.32 -0.16 -9.85
N GLY A 8 4.44 -0.23 -8.86
CA GLY A 8 3.07 0.29 -8.92
C GLY A 8 2.28 -0.11 -7.68
N VAL A 9 1.05 0.39 -7.57
CA VAL A 9 0.16 0.14 -6.43
C VAL A 9 -0.10 -1.35 -6.21
N ARG A 10 -0.36 -2.10 -7.29
CA ARG A 10 -0.57 -3.54 -7.21
C ARG A 10 0.66 -4.26 -6.66
N ASP A 11 1.84 -3.97 -7.20
CA ASP A 11 3.12 -4.56 -6.74
C ASP A 11 3.41 -4.20 -5.27
N TYR A 12 3.10 -2.96 -4.87
CA TYR A 12 3.21 -2.49 -3.50
C TYR A 12 2.33 -3.32 -2.54
N LEU A 13 1.03 -3.48 -2.86
CA LEU A 13 0.13 -4.30 -2.04
C LEU A 13 0.56 -5.77 -2.05
N ASP A 14 1.04 -6.28 -3.18
CA ASP A 14 1.40 -7.67 -3.29
C ASP A 14 2.69 -8.02 -2.52
N LYS A 15 3.66 -7.11 -2.48
CA LYS A 15 4.92 -7.29 -1.74
C LYS A 15 4.77 -7.05 -0.24
N TYR A 16 4.05 -5.99 0.13
CA TYR A 16 4.14 -5.48 1.51
C TYR A 16 2.87 -5.68 2.31
N TYR A 17 1.68 -5.81 1.70
CA TYR A 17 0.45 -5.98 2.47
C TYR A 17 0.35 -7.40 3.05
N LYS A 18 -0.11 -7.53 4.29
CA LYS A 18 -0.31 -8.85 4.91
C LYS A 18 -1.36 -9.62 4.12
N LYS A 19 -0.97 -10.74 3.51
CA LYS A 19 -1.86 -11.58 2.68
C LYS A 19 -3.12 -12.04 3.41
N ALA A 20 -3.01 -12.36 4.70
CA ALA A 20 -4.16 -12.69 5.54
C ALA A 20 -5.22 -11.57 5.62
N ARG A 21 -4.80 -10.30 5.50
CA ARG A 21 -5.68 -9.12 5.49
C ARG A 21 -6.08 -8.68 4.08
N TYR A 22 -5.25 -9.00 3.08
CA TYR A 22 -5.50 -8.65 1.68
C TYR A 22 -6.48 -9.62 1.01
N ILE A 23 -6.21 -10.92 1.08
CA ILE A 23 -6.95 -11.97 0.32
C ILE A 23 -7.87 -12.77 1.25
N GLY A 24 -7.62 -12.78 2.57
CA GLY A 24 -8.42 -13.54 3.54
C GLY A 24 -9.87 -13.07 3.70
N ARG A 25 -10.23 -11.91 3.13
CA ARG A 25 -11.60 -11.37 3.12
C ARG A 25 -12.35 -11.59 1.80
N GLY A 26 -11.75 -12.34 0.86
CA GLY A 26 -12.32 -12.63 -0.44
C GLY A 26 -11.80 -11.70 -1.56
N ALA A 27 -11.98 -12.15 -2.80
CA ALA A 27 -11.47 -11.47 -3.99
C ALA A 27 -12.09 -10.07 -4.20
N GLU A 28 -13.36 -9.88 -3.81
CA GLU A 28 -14.03 -8.59 -3.89
C GLU A 28 -13.37 -7.54 -2.99
N TYR A 29 -12.98 -7.93 -1.78
CA TYR A 29 -12.27 -7.04 -0.85
C TYR A 29 -10.89 -6.66 -1.39
N ALA A 30 -10.15 -7.62 -1.95
CA ALA A 30 -8.84 -7.36 -2.55
C ALA A 30 -8.96 -6.37 -3.73
N ALA A 31 -9.97 -6.52 -4.58
CA ALA A 31 -10.24 -5.60 -5.69
C ALA A 31 -10.63 -4.20 -5.20
N ALA A 32 -11.49 -4.11 -4.18
CA ALA A 32 -11.87 -2.82 -3.59
C ALA A 32 -10.66 -2.12 -2.93
N LEU A 33 -9.80 -2.87 -2.24
CA LEU A 33 -8.58 -2.32 -1.63
C LEU A 33 -7.60 -1.80 -2.68
N LEU A 34 -7.38 -2.58 -3.75
CA LEU A 34 -6.53 -2.16 -4.87
C LEU A 34 -7.03 -0.85 -5.46
N LYS A 35 -8.33 -0.77 -5.77
CA LYS A 35 -8.96 0.44 -6.31
C LYS A 35 -8.83 1.64 -5.37
N SER A 36 -8.96 1.42 -4.05
CA SER A 36 -8.78 2.47 -3.05
C SER A 36 -7.37 3.05 -3.08
N TYR A 37 -6.35 2.18 -3.10
CA TYR A 37 -4.95 2.61 -3.13
C TYR A 37 -4.58 3.24 -4.49
N GLU A 38 -5.16 2.79 -5.60
CA GLU A 38 -4.99 3.42 -6.91
C GLU A 38 -5.55 4.85 -6.91
N ALA A 39 -6.73 5.06 -6.32
CA ALA A 39 -7.32 6.39 -6.18
C ALA A 39 -6.51 7.31 -5.25
N GLU A 40 -5.94 6.78 -4.17
CA GLU A 40 -5.02 7.53 -3.30
C GLU A 40 -3.75 7.94 -4.04
N TYR A 41 -3.16 7.02 -4.81
CA TYR A 41 -1.98 7.29 -5.61
C TYR A 41 -2.26 8.36 -6.68
N GLU A 42 -3.38 8.27 -7.39
CA GLU A 42 -3.78 9.27 -8.39
C GLU A 42 -4.00 10.65 -7.77
N LYS A 43 -4.57 10.71 -6.57
CA LYS A 43 -4.88 11.96 -5.87
C LYS A 43 -3.66 12.62 -5.23
N PHE A 44 -2.77 11.83 -4.62
CA PHE A 44 -1.70 12.34 -3.76
C PHE A 44 -0.29 12.10 -4.33
N GLY A 45 -0.14 11.22 -5.31
CA GLY A 45 1.16 10.81 -5.85
C GLY A 45 1.94 9.83 -4.97
N TYR A 46 1.35 9.37 -3.87
CA TYR A 46 1.93 8.37 -2.97
C TYR A 46 0.84 7.52 -2.30
N VAL A 47 1.25 6.37 -1.78
CA VAL A 47 0.44 5.52 -0.90
C VAL A 47 1.20 5.24 0.39
N CYS A 48 0.48 5.03 1.49
CA CYS A 48 1.07 4.62 2.76
C CYS A 48 0.25 3.53 3.43
N THR A 49 0.92 2.70 4.22
CA THR A 49 0.26 1.61 4.96
C THR A 49 0.77 1.58 6.39
N SER A 50 -0.18 1.41 7.32
CA SER A 50 0.11 1.32 8.75
C SER A 50 0.94 0.09 9.08
N ARG A 51 1.69 0.13 10.18
CA ARG A 51 2.47 -1.00 10.71
C ARG A 51 1.68 -2.30 10.92
N PHE A 52 0.37 -2.20 11.12
CA PHE A 52 -0.47 -3.37 11.42
C PHE A 52 -0.88 -4.15 10.17
N ASP A 53 -0.91 -3.48 9.02
CA ASP A 53 -1.45 -4.03 7.78
C ASP A 53 -0.38 -4.50 6.80
N ASN A 54 0.89 -4.20 7.07
CA ASN A 54 2.02 -4.63 6.23
C ASN A 54 2.99 -5.56 6.96
N VAL A 55 3.75 -6.34 6.19
CA VAL A 55 4.65 -7.39 6.68
C VAL A 55 5.89 -6.87 7.41
N THR A 56 6.28 -5.61 7.23
CA THR A 56 7.52 -5.04 7.80
C THR A 56 7.37 -4.70 9.29
N GLY A 57 6.14 -4.51 9.78
CA GLY A 57 5.91 -4.10 11.17
C GLY A 57 6.19 -2.61 11.44
N GLU A 58 6.54 -1.83 10.41
CA GLU A 58 6.72 -0.38 10.46
C GLU A 58 5.70 0.33 9.54
N CYS A 59 5.52 1.65 9.70
CA CYS A 59 4.71 2.40 8.72
C CYS A 59 5.52 2.59 7.43
N ILE A 60 4.95 2.16 6.30
CA ILE A 60 5.62 2.18 4.98
C ILE A 60 4.92 3.13 3.99
N ALA A 61 5.65 3.62 2.99
CA ALA A 61 5.12 4.43 1.90
C ALA A 61 5.87 4.20 0.57
N TRP A 62 5.23 4.51 -0.57
CA TRP A 62 5.79 4.41 -1.93
C TRP A 62 5.14 5.47 -2.87
N PRO A 63 5.83 5.96 -3.93
CA PRO A 63 7.23 5.78 -4.30
C PRO A 63 8.18 6.64 -3.47
N THR A 64 7.82 7.89 -3.26
CA THR A 64 8.46 8.82 -2.33
C THR A 64 7.38 9.79 -1.91
N TYR A 65 7.14 9.92 -0.59
CA TYR A 65 6.37 11.06 -0.10
C TYR A 65 7.13 12.34 -0.53
N PRO A 66 6.47 13.37 -1.09
CA PRO A 66 7.16 14.63 -1.32
C PRO A 66 7.63 15.11 0.05
N THR A 67 8.94 15.07 0.30
CA THR A 67 9.55 15.70 1.47
C THR A 67 9.12 17.15 1.43
N ALA A 68 8.12 17.49 2.23
CA ALA A 68 7.68 18.85 2.43
C ALA A 68 8.77 19.53 3.26
N PHE A 69 9.50 20.41 2.57
CA PHE A 69 10.41 21.46 3.07
C PHE A 69 11.76 21.02 3.65
#